data_AF-A0A3N0BTH2-F1
#
_entry.id   AF-A0A3N0BTH2-F1
#
_cell.length_a   1.000
_cell.length_b   1.000
_cell.length_c   1.000
_cell.angle_alpha   90.00
_cell.angle_beta   90.00
_cell.angle_gamma   90.00
#
_symmetry.space_group_name_H-M   'P 1'
#
loop_
_entity.id
_entity.type
_entity.pdbx_description
1 polymer ?
#
loop_
_entity_poly.entity_id
_entity_poly.type
_entity_poly.pdbx_seq_one_letter_code
_entity_poly.pdbx_strand_id
1 'polypeptide(L)'
;MQLIVFSGYQMNKEYITSVFCINKAHPELHCDGQCFLAKKLKDLDGRNKQTQDNLKRIIEVEPQFKVIAINYNVPYFIIKSESGYLEKPIKNLSISIFHPPKTV
;
A
#
# COMPACT_ATOMS: atom_id res chain seq x y z
N MET A 1 13.03 7.26 3.59
CA MET A 1 13.29 7.50 5.03
C MET A 1 14.07 8.79 5.32
N GLN A 2 15.03 9.21 4.48
CA GLN A 2 15.80 10.45 4.69
C GLN A 2 14.92 11.72 4.78
N LEU A 3 13.85 11.80 3.97
CA LEU A 3 12.90 12.92 4.01
C LEU A 3 12.25 13.11 5.40
N ILE A 4 11.89 12.03 6.09
CA ILE A 4 11.28 12.10 7.42
C ILE A 4 12.28 12.68 8.43
N VAL A 5 13.54 12.25 8.36
CA VAL A 5 14.61 12.77 9.23
C VAL A 5 14.85 14.26 8.98
N PHE A 6 14.88 14.67 7.70
CA PHE A 6 15.05 16.06 7.33
C PHE A 6 13.87 16.95 7.76
N SER A 7 12.63 16.51 7.51
CA SER A 7 11.43 17.22 7.95
C SER A 7 11.37 17.37 9.47
N GLY A 8 11.71 16.32 10.22
CA GLY A 8 11.77 16.37 11.68
C GLY A 8 12.83 17.34 12.20
N TYR A 9 13.97 17.45 11.51
CA TYR A 9 14.98 18.47 11.81
C TYR A 9 14.46 19.88 11.56
N GLN A 10 13.82 20.13 10.41
CA GLN A 10 13.27 21.46 10.09
C GLN A 10 12.20 21.90 11.09
N MET A 11 11.29 20.99 11.48
CA MET A 11 10.22 21.27 12.45
C MET A 11 10.74 21.55 13.87
N ASN A 12 11.91 21.01 14.23
CA ASN A 12 12.47 21.11 15.59
C ASN A 12 13.84 21.78 15.63
N LYS A 13 14.16 22.63 14.65
CA LYS A 13 15.52 23.15 14.44
C LYS A 13 16.06 23.88 15.66
N GLU A 14 15.23 24.68 16.33
CA GLU A 14 15.62 25.44 17.54
C GLU A 14 15.96 24.51 18.71
N TYR A 15 15.11 23.50 18.95
CA TYR A 15 15.37 22.49 19.98
C TYR A 15 16.64 21.70 19.67
N ILE A 16 16.82 21.29 18.41
CA ILE A 16 18.00 20.53 18.00
C ILE A 16 19.28 21.36 18.14
N THR A 17 19.23 22.63 17.78
CA THR A 17 20.39 23.54 17.90
C THR A 17 20.75 23.77 19.37
N SER A 18 19.75 23.95 20.24
CA SER A 18 19.98 24.25 21.66
C SER A 18 20.47 23.05 22.47
N VAL A 19 19.96 21.85 22.17
CA VAL A 19 20.18 20.62 22.96
C VAL A 19 21.18 19.66 22.32
N PHE A 20 21.18 19.50 20.99
CA PHE A 20 21.94 18.44 20.31
C PHE A 20 23.14 18.94 19.48
N CYS A 21 23.37 20.25 19.39
CA CYS A 21 24.57 20.75 18.70
C CYS A 21 25.83 20.38 19.48
N ILE A 22 26.68 19.57 18.85
CA ILE A 22 27.94 19.07 19.44
C ILE A 22 29.06 20.13 19.43
N ASN A 23 28.98 21.11 18.54
CA ASN A 23 29.99 22.17 18.37
C ASN A 23 29.49 23.52 18.92
N LYS A 24 28.71 23.49 20.00
CA LYS A 24 28.13 24.71 20.61
C LYS A 24 29.18 25.71 21.08
N ALA A 25 30.38 25.23 21.44
CA ALA A 25 31.53 26.04 21.83
C ALA A 25 32.29 26.65 20.63
N HIS A 26 31.98 26.22 19.40
CA HIS A 26 32.67 26.61 18.16
C HIS A 26 31.67 27.24 17.16
N PRO A 27 31.19 28.47 17.42
CA PRO A 27 30.21 29.14 16.56
C PRO A 27 30.68 29.37 15.12
N GLU A 28 32.00 29.45 14.90
CA GLU A 28 32.65 29.58 13.59
C GLU A 28 32.38 28.37 12.66
N LEU A 29 32.00 27.22 13.23
CA LEU A 29 31.70 26.01 12.47
C LEU A 29 30.25 25.95 11.96
N HIS A 30 29.42 26.95 12.26
CA HIS A 30 28.03 27.04 11.80
C HIS A 30 27.24 25.73 12.00
N CYS A 31 27.37 25.16 13.20
CA CYS A 31 26.75 23.88 13.54
C CYS A 31 25.24 23.89 13.28
N ASP A 32 24.49 24.83 13.86
CA ASP A 32 23.04 25.02 13.68
C ASP A 32 22.19 23.73 13.70
N GLY A 33 22.64 22.70 14.44
CA GLY A 33 22.04 21.36 14.46
C GLY A 33 22.36 20.47 13.24
N GLN A 34 23.07 20.98 12.23
CA GLN A 34 23.47 20.29 11.00
C GLN A 34 24.41 19.10 11.27
N CYS A 35 25.34 19.21 12.21
CA CYS A 35 26.22 18.09 12.57
C CYS A 35 25.42 16.89 13.13
N PHE A 36 24.37 17.18 13.92
CA PHE A 36 23.46 16.16 14.41
C PHE A 36 22.64 15.53 13.27
N LEU A 37 22.10 16.36 12.38
CA LEU A 37 21.36 15.90 11.19
C LEU A 37 22.24 14.98 10.32
N ALA A 38 23.48 15.38 10.03
CA ALA A 38 24.43 14.59 9.25
C ALA A 38 24.68 13.21 9.86
N LYS A 39 24.83 13.14 11.20
CA LYS A 39 24.97 11.87 11.92
C LYS A 39 23.73 10.99 11.76
N LYS A 40 22.52 11.54 11.91
CA LYS A 40 21.27 10.78 11.76
C LYS A 40 21.07 10.26 10.35
N LEU A 41 21.41 11.03 9.33
CA LEU A 41 21.36 10.59 7.94
C LEU A 41 22.36 9.45 7.66
N LYS A 42 23.58 9.56 8.20
CA LYS A 42 24.60 8.50 8.07
C LYS A 42 24.17 7.18 8.74
N ASP A 43 23.62 7.26 9.95
CA ASP A 43 23.09 6.08 10.66
C ASP A 43 21.97 5.41 9.86
N LEU A 44 21.09 6.22 9.24
CA LEU A 44 20.00 5.74 8.41
C LEU A 44 20.52 5.01 7.15
N ASP A 45 21.54 5.55 6.50
CA ASP A 45 22.16 4.93 5.32
C ASP A 45 22.84 3.60 5.65
N GLY A 46 23.50 3.51 6.81
CA GLY A 46 24.06 2.25 7.30
C GLY A 46 22.99 1.16 7.49
N ARG A 47 21.85 1.53 8.10
CA ARG A 47 20.71 0.61 8.28
C ARG A 47 20.07 0.19 6.96
N ASN A 48 20.00 1.09 5.98
CA ASN A 48 19.49 0.77 4.65
C ASN A 48 20.36 -0.28 3.95
N LYS A 49 21.70 -0.13 3.99
CA LYS A 49 22.63 -1.11 3.42
C LYS A 49 22.48 -2.47 4.08
N GLN A 50 22.45 -2.51 5.42
CA GLN A 50 22.26 -3.76 6.16
C GLN A 50 20.91 -4.42 5.82
N THR A 51 19.83 -3.65 5.73
CA THR A 51 18.51 -4.17 5.34
C THR A 51 18.54 -4.74 3.91
N GLN A 52 19.17 -4.04 2.98
CA GLN A 52 19.31 -4.49 1.59
C GLN A 52 20.10 -5.80 1.47
N ASP A 53 21.20 -5.94 2.22
CA ASP A 53 21.99 -7.18 2.23
C ASP A 53 21.24 -8.35 2.89
N ASN A 54 20.42 -8.07 3.91
CA ASN A 54 19.53 -9.09 4.48
C ASN A 54 18.44 -9.52 3.50
N LEU A 55 17.82 -8.58 2.77
CA LEU A 55 16.82 -8.91 1.75
C LEU A 55 17.41 -9.73 0.61
N LYS A 56 18.64 -9.44 0.16
CA LYS A 56 19.35 -10.28 -0.82
C LYS A 56 19.50 -11.72 -0.33
N ARG A 57 19.93 -11.92 0.92
CA ARG A 57 20.04 -13.25 1.52
C ARG A 57 18.70 -13.98 1.64
N ILE A 58 17.59 -13.26 1.87
CA ILE A 58 16.25 -13.86 1.93
C ILE A 58 15.77 -14.28 0.54
N ILE A 59 16.13 -13.57 -0.52
CA ILE A 59 15.78 -13.94 -1.90
C ILE A 59 16.58 -15.17 -2.38
N GLU A 60 17.79 -15.37 -1.87
CA GLU A 60 18.60 -16.58 -2.12
C GLU A 60 18.05 -17.84 -1.45
N VAL A 61 17.17 -17.69 -0.44
CA VAL A 61 16.45 -18.79 0.18
C VAL A 61 15.07 -18.86 -0.46
N GLU A 62 14.71 -20.02 -1.01
CA GLU A 62 13.41 -20.22 -1.66
C GLU A 62 12.26 -19.79 -0.70
N PRO A 63 11.43 -18.81 -1.09
CA PRO A 63 10.42 -18.27 -0.19
C PRO A 63 9.39 -19.36 0.17
N GLN A 64 9.37 -19.76 1.44
CA GLN A 64 8.35 -20.67 1.95
C GLN A 64 7.03 -19.91 2.13
N PHE A 65 6.20 -19.91 1.09
CA PHE A 65 4.83 -19.40 1.19
C PHE A 65 4.00 -20.36 2.05
N LYS A 66 3.63 -19.91 3.26
CA LYS A 66 2.65 -20.61 4.08
C LYS A 66 1.24 -20.20 3.65
N VAL A 67 0.51 -21.11 3.02
CA VAL A 67 -0.91 -20.94 2.74
C VAL A 67 -1.67 -21.05 4.05
N ILE A 68 -2.37 -19.99 4.44
CA ILE A 68 -3.28 -20.00 5.58
C ILE A 68 -4.68 -20.35 5.05
N ALA A 69 -5.20 -21.49 5.47
CA ALA A 69 -6.59 -21.86 5.21
C ALA A 69 -7.49 -21.10 6.21
N ILE A 70 -8.16 -20.07 5.73
CA ILE A 70 -9.20 -19.35 6.47
C ILE A 70 -10.52 -20.09 6.28
N ASN A 71 -11.15 -20.52 7.39
CA ASN A 71 -12.43 -21.20 7.35
C ASN A 71 -13.55 -20.14 7.29
N TYR A 72 -13.97 -19.76 6.08
CA TYR A 72 -14.99 -18.74 5.86
C TYR A 72 -16.41 -19.33 5.93
N ASN A 73 -16.89 -19.63 7.13
CA ASN A 73 -18.33 -19.87 7.31
C ASN A 73 -19.07 -18.52 7.27
N VAL A 74 -19.42 -18.07 6.05
CA VAL A 74 -20.18 -16.84 5.84
C VAL A 74 -21.67 -17.19 5.92
N PRO A 75 -22.42 -16.66 6.90
CA PRO A 75 -23.87 -16.84 6.91
C PRO A 75 -24.46 -16.10 5.70
N TYR A 76 -25.24 -16.82 4.89
CA TYR A 76 -26.03 -16.25 3.80
C TYR A 76 -27.52 -16.48 4.08
N PHE A 77 -28.35 -15.62 3.51
CA PHE A 77 -29.79 -15.80 3.49
C PHE A 77 -30.28 -15.90 2.04
N ILE A 78 -31.22 -16.80 1.79
CA ILE A 78 -31.89 -16.92 0.50
C ILE A 78 -33.03 -15.91 0.47
N ILE A 79 -32.96 -14.91 -0.40
CA ILE A 79 -34.11 -14.05 -0.68
C ILE A 79 -35.01 -14.79 -1.66
N LYS A 80 -36.14 -15.33 -1.18
CA LYS A 80 -37.21 -15.80 -2.05
C LYS A 80 -38.06 -14.60 -2.45
N SER A 81 -37.94 -14.16 -3.70
CA SER A 81 -38.86 -13.21 -4.30
C SER A 81 -40.01 -14.00 -4.93
N GLU A 82 -41.22 -13.87 -4.40
CA GLU A 82 -42.41 -14.27 -5.13
C GLU A 82 -42.68 -13.20 -6.18
N SER A 83 -42.39 -13.52 -7.44
CA SER A 83 -42.69 -12.60 -8.53
C SER A 83 -44.22 -12.48 -8.63
N GLY A 84 -44.78 -11.31 -8.33
CA GLY A 84 -46.22 -11.02 -8.46
C GLY A 84 -46.72 -10.96 -9.91
N TYR A 85 -45.91 -11.37 -10.87
CA TYR A 85 -46.32 -11.49 -12.26
C TYR A 85 -47.19 -12.75 -12.39
N LEU A 86 -48.43 -12.56 -12.83
CA LEU A 86 -49.20 -13.64 -13.42
C LEU A 86 -48.47 -14.07 -14.70
N GLU A 87 -47.68 -15.15 -14.63
CA GLU A 87 -47.24 -15.87 -15.82
C GLU A 87 -48.49 -16.40 -16.52
N LYS A 88 -49.09 -15.58 -17.40
CA LYS A 88 -50.04 -16.11 -18.37
C LYS A 88 -49.23 -17.01 -19.29
N PRO A 89 -49.51 -18.33 -19.35
CA PRO A 89 -48.88 -19.17 -20.35
C PRO A 89 -49.21 -18.58 -21.72
N ILE A 90 -48.18 -18.20 -22.49
CA ILE A 90 -48.36 -17.72 -23.85
C ILE A 90 -48.77 -18.94 -24.67
N LYS A 91 -50.08 -19.17 -24.77
CA LYS A 91 -50.64 -20.37 -25.42
C LYS A 91 -50.24 -20.48 -26.89
N ASN A 92 -49.90 -19.36 -27.55
CA ASN A 92 -49.50 -19.31 -28.95
C ASN A 92 -48.46 -18.22 -29.15
N LEU A 93 -47.18 -18.56 -28.97
CA LEU A 93 -46.09 -17.69 -29.38
C LEU A 93 -45.93 -17.79 -30.90
N SER A 94 -46.77 -17.08 -31.66
CA SER A 94 -46.61 -16.96 -33.11
C SER A 94 -45.49 -15.97 -33.40
N ILE A 95 -44.24 -16.45 -33.33
CA ILE A 95 -43.08 -15.67 -33.78
C ILE A 95 -43.11 -15.66 -35.31
N SER A 96 -43.63 -14.59 -35.91
CA SER A 96 -43.39 -14.34 -37.33
C SER A 96 -41.93 -13.97 -37.50
N ILE A 97 -41.09 -14.95 -37.84
CA ILE A 97 -39.70 -14.69 -38.21
C ILE A 97 -39.76 -14.05 -39.60
N PHE A 98 -39.41 -12.77 -39.66
CA PHE A 98 -39.34 -12.05 -40.93
C PHE A 98 -38.23 -12.66 -41.79
N HIS A 99 -38.60 -13.21 -42.95
CA HIS A 99 -37.65 -13.75 -43.91
C HIS A 99 -37.45 -12.73 -45.04
N PRO A 100 -36.20 -12.40 -45.40
CA PRO A 100 -35.93 -11.52 -46.53
C PRO A 100 -36.40 -12.16 -47.85
N PRO A 101 -36.74 -11.35 -48.88
CA PRO A 101 -37.22 -11.86 -50.16
C PRO A 101 -36.16 -12.74 -50.82
N LYS A 102 -36.61 -13.82 -51.47
CA LYS A 102 -35.72 -14.69 -52.25
C LYS A 102 -35.20 -13.90 -53.45
N THR A 103 -33.88 -13.77 -53.53
CA THR A 103 -33.20 -13.25 -54.72
C THR A 103 -33.39 -14.24 -55.87
N VAL A 104 -33.91 -13.71 -56.98
CA VAL A 104 -34.06 -14.40 -58.27
C VAL A 104 -32.69 -14.68 -58.89
#